data_AF-A0A511TBF4-F1
#
_entry.id   AF-A0A511TBF4-F1
#
_cell.length_a   1.000
_cell.length_b   1.000
_cell.length_c   1.000
_cell.angle_alpha   90.00
_cell.angle_beta   90.00
_cell.angle_gamma   90.00
#
_symmetry.space_group_name_H-M   'P 1'
#
loop_
_entity.id
_entity.type
_entity.pdbx_description
1 polymer ?
#
loop_
_entity_poly.entity_id
_entity_poly.type
_entity_poly.pdbx_seq_one_letter_code
_entity_poly.pdbx_strand_id
1 'polypeptide(L)'
;MRFVVPFVLLSATAAVASTPAPEVQGGEYVAVIWGGGKDAEAAKASVAKWESERELLAQALVLAEGFPKTVSSGSVPGLNPGFEVVLLGFCRSDEAAVQRRLLKAYHPFIYERPVTQSVSACPKWKEAGGERVLQEPAMLKVGAGGVTLTRIVSQLKPPVSLGDGRVVLWLDVVARDATGKYLGKVSMEDEHSPTGMGMEGCDTTLEPSRKTAFVVTRRCTYAVGAACNFLPSDTTRTVVKWDGQKLVEEDKVIEKRELNYDKDCAE
;
A
#
# COMPACT_ATOMS: atom_id res chain seq x y z
N MET A 1 62.67 -36.09 32.55
CA MET A 1 62.13 -34.78 32.17
C MET A 1 61.83 -34.80 30.69
N ARG A 2 60.54 -34.76 30.30
CA ARG A 2 60.11 -34.71 28.89
C ARG A 2 59.62 -33.28 28.62
N PHE A 3 60.29 -32.57 27.69
CA PHE A 3 59.86 -31.26 27.20
C PHE A 3 58.84 -31.47 26.07
N VAL A 4 57.66 -30.87 26.20
CA VAL A 4 56.64 -30.79 25.15
C VAL A 4 56.70 -29.37 24.59
N VAL A 5 57.00 -29.23 23.30
CA VAL A 5 56.97 -27.96 22.57
C VAL A 5 55.63 -27.87 21.83
N PRO A 6 54.79 -26.84 22.04
CA PRO A 6 53.56 -26.67 21.28
C PRO A 6 53.85 -26.01 19.93
N PHE A 7 53.38 -26.66 18.86
CA PHE A 7 53.43 -26.19 17.49
C PHE A 7 52.17 -25.35 17.23
N VAL A 8 52.34 -24.03 17.05
CA VAL A 8 51.23 -23.11 16.74
C VAL A 8 51.09 -22.99 15.21
N LEU A 9 50.01 -23.56 14.67
CA LEU A 9 49.62 -23.43 13.27
C LEU A 9 48.91 -22.09 13.03
N LEU A 10 49.60 -21.16 12.38
CA LEU A 10 49.05 -19.88 11.92
C LEU A 10 48.27 -20.13 10.61
N SER A 11 46.95 -20.07 10.67
CA SER A 11 46.09 -20.17 9.48
C SER A 11 45.90 -18.79 8.86
N ALA A 12 46.45 -18.56 7.67
CA ALA A 12 46.25 -17.34 6.90
C ALA A 12 44.90 -17.38 6.17
N THR A 13 43.93 -16.59 6.63
CA THR A 13 42.67 -16.36 5.92
C THR A 13 42.87 -15.29 4.85
N ALA A 14 42.79 -15.69 3.58
CA ALA A 14 42.75 -14.76 2.45
C ALA A 14 41.36 -14.08 2.40
N ALA A 15 41.32 -12.77 2.64
CA ALA A 15 40.12 -11.97 2.47
C ALA A 15 39.85 -11.75 0.98
N VAL A 16 38.75 -12.30 0.48
CA VAL A 16 38.23 -11.99 -0.86
C VAL A 16 37.70 -10.56 -0.83
N ALA A 17 38.39 -9.66 -1.51
CA ALA A 17 37.95 -8.29 -1.69
C ALA A 17 36.69 -8.29 -2.58
N SER A 18 35.52 -8.15 -1.95
CA SER A 18 34.26 -7.84 -2.63
C SER A 18 34.37 -6.44 -3.24
N THR A 19 34.46 -6.34 -4.56
CA THR A 19 34.41 -5.05 -5.27
C THR A 19 33.06 -4.40 -4.97
N PRO A 20 33.02 -3.18 -4.41
CA PRO A 20 31.75 -2.49 -4.18
C PRO A 20 31.10 -2.19 -5.54
N ALA A 21 29.80 -2.52 -5.65
CA ALA A 21 29.00 -2.17 -6.81
C ALA A 21 28.97 -0.63 -6.97
N PRO A 22 29.06 -0.10 -8.20
CA PRO A 22 29.01 1.33 -8.44
C PRO A 22 27.70 1.90 -7.91
N GLU A 23 27.81 2.91 -7.06
CA GLU A 23 26.69 3.66 -6.51
C GLU A 23 26.08 4.51 -7.63
N VAL A 24 24.92 4.09 -8.13
CA VAL A 24 24.19 4.80 -9.19
C VAL A 24 23.68 6.12 -8.61
N GLN A 25 24.30 7.22 -9.03
CA GLN A 25 23.83 8.58 -8.77
C GLN A 25 22.36 8.71 -9.15
N GLY A 26 21.54 9.27 -8.25
CA GLY A 26 20.07 9.26 -8.33
C GLY A 26 19.54 9.68 -9.69
N GLY A 27 18.98 8.72 -10.42
CA GLY A 27 18.31 8.97 -11.69
C GLY A 27 17.05 9.80 -11.51
N GLU A 28 16.71 10.59 -12.53
CA GLU A 28 15.40 11.27 -12.64
C GLU A 28 14.25 10.25 -12.69
N TYR A 29 14.55 8.98 -12.98
CA TYR A 29 13.60 7.89 -13.10
C TYR A 29 13.92 6.73 -12.17
N VAL A 30 12.88 5.99 -11.81
CA VAL A 30 12.96 4.72 -11.08
C VAL A 30 12.19 3.63 -11.82
N ALA A 31 12.73 2.43 -11.80
CA ALA A 31 12.02 1.22 -12.21
C ALA A 31 11.14 0.73 -11.06
N VAL A 32 9.86 0.49 -11.33
CA VAL A 32 8.94 -0.15 -10.38
C VAL A 32 8.94 -1.66 -10.65
N ILE A 33 9.42 -2.42 -9.67
CA ILE A 33 9.69 -3.85 -9.81
C ILE A 33 8.75 -4.64 -8.90
N TRP A 34 7.99 -5.56 -9.49
CA TRP A 34 7.08 -6.45 -8.76
C TRP A 34 7.84 -7.47 -7.91
N GLY A 35 8.89 -8.03 -8.49
CA GLY A 35 9.69 -9.10 -7.92
C GLY A 35 10.69 -9.62 -8.95
N GLY A 36 11.46 -10.62 -8.54
CA GLY A 36 12.47 -11.24 -9.38
C GLY A 36 13.42 -12.09 -8.54
N GLY A 37 14.45 -12.62 -9.18
CA GLY A 37 15.48 -13.38 -8.49
C GLY A 37 16.75 -13.55 -9.29
N LYS A 38 17.75 -14.17 -8.65
CA LYS A 38 19.08 -14.40 -9.23
C LYS A 38 19.11 -15.52 -10.27
N ASP A 39 18.11 -16.39 -10.21
CA ASP A 39 18.00 -17.56 -11.07
C ASP A 39 16.64 -17.59 -11.78
N ALA A 40 16.56 -18.44 -12.81
CA ALA A 40 15.37 -18.59 -13.61
C ALA A 40 14.17 -19.13 -12.82
N GLU A 41 14.39 -19.81 -11.69
CA GLU A 41 13.32 -20.39 -10.87
C GLU A 41 12.64 -19.31 -10.03
N ALA A 42 13.41 -18.46 -9.36
CA ALA A 42 12.90 -17.32 -8.61
C ALA A 42 12.23 -16.27 -9.51
N ALA A 43 12.72 -16.12 -10.75
CA ALA A 43 12.06 -15.33 -11.79
C ALA A 43 10.68 -15.90 -12.15
N LYS A 44 10.61 -17.21 -12.42
CA LYS A 44 9.35 -17.91 -12.70
C LYS A 44 8.37 -17.83 -11.54
N ALA A 45 8.84 -17.96 -10.29
CA ALA A 45 8.00 -17.80 -9.12
C ALA A 45 7.42 -16.38 -9.01
N SER A 46 8.21 -15.35 -9.33
CA SER A 46 7.76 -13.96 -9.34
C SER A 46 6.71 -13.68 -10.43
N VAL A 47 6.90 -14.27 -11.62
CA VAL A 47 5.93 -14.23 -12.72
C VAL A 47 4.65 -14.97 -12.32
N ALA A 48 4.75 -16.19 -11.79
CA ALA A 48 3.59 -16.97 -11.35
C ALA A 48 2.79 -16.22 -10.26
N LYS A 49 3.49 -15.55 -9.34
CA LYS A 49 2.86 -14.71 -8.33
C LYS A 49 2.13 -13.53 -8.97
N TRP A 50 2.78 -12.82 -9.88
CA TRP A 50 2.13 -11.74 -10.65
C TRP A 50 0.86 -12.25 -11.35
N GLU A 51 0.97 -13.35 -12.10
CA GLU A 51 -0.15 -13.93 -12.85
C GLU A 51 -1.34 -14.28 -11.94
N SER A 52 -1.07 -14.83 -10.75
CA SER A 52 -2.12 -15.14 -9.76
C SER A 52 -2.81 -13.92 -9.17
N GLU A 53 -2.13 -12.76 -9.14
CA GLU A 53 -2.66 -11.50 -8.61
C GLU A 53 -3.14 -10.56 -9.74
N ARG A 54 -2.84 -10.86 -11.02
CA ARG A 54 -3.01 -9.90 -12.13
C ARG A 54 -4.45 -9.48 -12.35
N GLU A 55 -5.41 -10.40 -12.28
CA GLU A 55 -6.82 -10.10 -12.57
C GLU A 55 -7.39 -9.17 -11.51
N LEU A 56 -6.95 -9.34 -10.27
CA LEU A 56 -7.35 -8.55 -9.12
C LEU A 56 -6.67 -7.18 -9.16
N LEU A 57 -5.37 -7.13 -9.49
CA LEU A 57 -4.63 -5.88 -9.66
C LEU A 57 -5.11 -5.08 -10.88
N ALA A 58 -5.49 -5.75 -11.96
CA ALA A 58 -6.04 -5.10 -13.15
C ALA A 58 -7.36 -4.35 -12.86
N GLN A 59 -8.07 -4.67 -11.77
CA GLN A 59 -9.22 -3.88 -11.31
C GLN A 59 -8.82 -2.56 -10.67
N ALA A 60 -7.59 -2.43 -10.17
CA ALA A 60 -7.12 -1.27 -9.43
C ALA A 60 -6.02 -0.48 -10.17
N LEU A 61 -5.26 -1.14 -11.04
CA LEU A 61 -4.04 -0.63 -11.66
C LEU A 61 -4.15 -0.70 -13.20
N VAL A 62 -3.72 0.36 -13.86
CA VAL A 62 -3.48 0.46 -15.29
C VAL A 62 -1.98 0.49 -15.51
N LEU A 63 -1.49 -0.44 -16.33
CA LEU A 63 -0.10 -0.48 -16.76
C LEU A 63 0.01 0.10 -18.16
N ALA A 64 1.16 0.72 -18.45
CA ALA A 64 1.47 1.17 -19.81
C ALA A 64 1.58 -0.03 -20.76
N GLU A 65 1.40 0.22 -22.06
CA GLU A 65 1.55 -0.81 -23.09
C GLU A 65 2.92 -1.50 -22.99
N GLY A 66 2.93 -2.83 -23.14
CA GLY A 66 4.13 -3.64 -23.00
C GLY A 66 4.55 -3.91 -21.54
N PHE A 67 3.75 -3.49 -20.56
CA PHE A 67 3.90 -3.84 -19.16
C PHE A 67 2.71 -4.67 -18.66
N PRO A 68 2.94 -5.58 -17.69
CA PRO A 68 4.23 -5.90 -17.09
C PRO A 68 5.09 -6.72 -18.06
N LYS A 69 6.41 -6.71 -17.85
CA LYS A 69 7.33 -7.54 -18.64
C LYS A 69 8.44 -8.11 -17.79
N THR A 70 8.86 -9.32 -18.15
CA THR A 70 10.04 -9.95 -17.58
C THR A 70 11.26 -9.53 -18.40
N VAL A 71 12.28 -9.02 -17.72
CA VAL A 71 13.55 -8.64 -18.35
C VAL A 71 14.73 -9.04 -17.47
N SER A 72 15.86 -9.27 -18.13
CA SER A 72 17.14 -9.35 -17.44
C SER A 72 17.49 -7.98 -16.89
N SER A 73 17.84 -7.88 -15.61
CA SER A 73 18.19 -6.63 -14.96
C SER A 73 19.37 -5.93 -15.63
N GLY A 74 20.32 -6.68 -16.20
CA GLY A 74 21.45 -6.10 -16.94
C GLY A 74 21.05 -5.40 -18.25
N SER A 75 19.87 -5.68 -18.79
CA SER A 75 19.32 -5.00 -19.96
C SER A 75 18.68 -3.64 -19.65
N VAL A 76 18.50 -3.31 -18.37
CA VAL A 76 17.90 -2.06 -17.91
C VAL A 76 19.02 -1.16 -17.37
N PRO A 77 19.36 -0.06 -18.06
CA PRO A 77 20.39 0.86 -17.60
C PRO A 77 20.14 1.38 -16.18
N GLY A 78 21.13 1.20 -15.30
CA GLY A 78 21.06 1.58 -13.88
C GLY A 78 20.65 0.46 -12.92
N LEU A 79 20.15 -0.69 -13.40
CA LEU A 79 19.96 -1.86 -12.56
C LEU A 79 21.23 -2.70 -12.44
N ASN A 80 21.39 -3.37 -11.30
CA ASN A 80 22.46 -4.34 -11.10
C ASN A 80 22.22 -5.57 -11.98
N PRO A 81 23.19 -6.02 -12.78
CA PRO A 81 23.04 -7.21 -13.63
C PRO A 81 22.96 -8.50 -12.81
N GLY A 82 22.49 -9.58 -13.44
CA GLY A 82 22.44 -10.93 -12.85
C GLY A 82 21.11 -11.30 -12.17
N PHE A 83 20.03 -10.58 -12.47
CA PHE A 83 18.69 -10.90 -11.99
C PHE A 83 17.72 -10.93 -13.17
N GLU A 84 16.65 -11.71 -13.02
CA GLU A 84 15.48 -11.64 -13.89
C GLU A 84 14.34 -11.02 -13.08
N VAL A 85 13.79 -9.92 -13.59
CA VAL A 85 12.83 -9.09 -12.85
C VAL A 85 11.54 -8.91 -13.63
N VAL A 86 10.43 -8.82 -12.91
CA VAL A 86 9.13 -8.43 -13.46
C VAL A 86 8.95 -6.93 -13.27
N LEU A 87 9.10 -6.18 -14.35
CA LEU A 87 8.91 -4.74 -14.37
C LEU A 87 7.44 -4.39 -14.55
N LEU A 88 6.94 -3.48 -13.73
CA LEU A 88 5.62 -2.88 -13.87
C LEU A 88 5.64 -1.59 -14.68
N GLY A 89 6.78 -0.88 -14.68
CA GLY A 89 6.91 0.39 -15.40
C GLY A 89 8.12 1.20 -14.94
N PHE A 90 8.28 2.37 -15.54
CA PHE A 90 9.27 3.36 -15.17
C PHE A 90 8.55 4.65 -14.77
N CYS A 91 8.91 5.22 -13.64
CA CYS A 91 8.29 6.45 -13.13
C CYS A 91 9.34 7.53 -12.99
N ARG A 92 8.95 8.80 -13.16
CA ARG A 92 9.78 9.89 -12.64
C ARG A 92 9.86 9.79 -11.12
N SER A 93 10.97 10.19 -10.52
CA SER A 93 11.24 9.99 -9.10
C SER A 93 10.20 10.66 -8.17
N ASP A 94 9.58 11.74 -8.60
CA ASP A 94 8.49 12.43 -7.91
C ASP A 94 7.15 11.65 -8.01
N GLU A 95 6.77 11.23 -9.21
CA GLU A 95 5.56 10.43 -9.47
C GLU A 95 5.63 9.06 -8.76
N ALA A 96 6.82 8.46 -8.75
CA ALA A 96 7.07 7.16 -8.15
C ALA A 96 6.75 7.11 -6.65
N ALA A 97 6.93 8.21 -5.92
CA ALA A 97 6.75 8.21 -4.48
C ALA A 97 5.33 7.82 -4.07
N VAL A 98 4.32 8.39 -4.75
CA VAL A 98 2.89 8.10 -4.52
C VAL A 98 2.55 6.70 -5.03
N GLN A 99 2.96 6.38 -6.27
CA GLN A 99 2.67 5.08 -6.88
C GLN A 99 3.28 3.93 -6.09
N ARG A 100 4.53 4.05 -5.65
CA ARG A 100 5.21 3.09 -4.78
C ARG A 100 4.47 2.92 -3.46
N ARG A 101 4.05 4.01 -2.82
CA ARG A 101 3.34 3.93 -1.52
C ARG A 101 2.05 3.12 -1.66
N LEU A 102 1.25 3.42 -2.68
CA LEU A 102 0.02 2.67 -2.96
C LEU A 102 0.33 1.22 -3.35
N LEU A 103 1.27 1.00 -4.27
CA LEU A 103 1.65 -0.35 -4.72
C LEU A 103 2.18 -1.19 -3.56
N LYS A 104 2.97 -0.62 -2.65
CA LYS A 104 3.45 -1.31 -1.44
C LYS A 104 2.34 -1.59 -0.43
N ALA A 105 1.36 -0.70 -0.31
CA ALA A 105 0.20 -0.92 0.55
C ALA A 105 -0.61 -2.12 0.05
N TYR A 106 -0.74 -2.26 -1.27
CA TYR A 106 -1.36 -3.43 -1.88
C TYR A 106 -0.46 -4.66 -1.80
N HIS A 107 0.81 -4.56 -2.19
CA HIS A 107 1.78 -5.65 -2.25
C HIS A 107 3.16 -5.20 -1.71
N PRO A 108 3.51 -5.55 -0.46
CA PRO A 108 4.64 -4.95 0.26
C PRO A 108 6.02 -5.31 -0.32
N PHE A 109 6.10 -6.35 -1.16
CA PHE A 109 7.36 -6.78 -1.79
C PHE A 109 7.72 -6.00 -3.05
N ILE A 110 6.84 -5.11 -3.53
CA ILE A 110 7.16 -4.21 -4.63
C ILE A 110 8.27 -3.26 -4.18
N TYR A 111 9.30 -3.11 -5.00
CA TYR A 111 10.40 -2.20 -4.72
C TYR A 111 10.74 -1.36 -5.95
N GLU A 112 11.55 -0.33 -5.73
CA GLU A 112 12.02 0.54 -6.80
C GLU A 112 13.54 0.56 -6.84
N ARG A 113 14.08 0.86 -8.02
CA ARG A 113 15.51 1.08 -8.21
C ARG A 113 15.73 2.27 -9.15
N PRO A 114 16.66 3.19 -8.84
CA PRO A 114 17.05 4.24 -9.77
C PRO A 114 17.50 3.64 -11.11
N VAL A 115 17.10 4.27 -12.20
CA VAL A 115 17.48 3.88 -13.57
C VAL A 115 17.80 5.10 -14.40
N THR A 116 18.56 4.91 -15.48
CA THR A 116 18.91 5.97 -16.44
C THR A 116 18.00 5.99 -17.67
N GLN A 117 16.73 5.66 -17.47
CA GLN A 117 15.69 5.69 -18.51
C GLN A 117 15.22 7.13 -18.78
N SER A 118 14.70 7.41 -19.99
CA SER A 118 14.21 8.74 -20.39
C SER A 118 12.70 8.82 -20.66
N VAL A 119 11.99 7.69 -20.58
CA VAL A 119 10.56 7.58 -20.89
C VAL A 119 9.80 7.10 -19.66
N SER A 120 8.82 7.90 -19.21
CA SER A 120 7.88 7.48 -18.17
C SER A 120 6.84 6.52 -18.75
N ALA A 121 6.68 5.40 -18.08
CA ALA A 121 5.66 4.38 -18.29
C ALA A 121 5.11 3.97 -16.92
N CYS A 122 4.78 4.98 -16.11
CA CYS A 122 4.49 4.77 -14.69
C CYS A 122 3.14 4.05 -14.51
N PRO A 123 3.07 3.00 -13.65
CA PRO A 123 1.79 2.39 -13.28
C PRO A 123 0.85 3.45 -12.72
N LYS A 124 -0.40 3.46 -13.19
CA LYS A 124 -1.43 4.38 -12.74
C LYS A 124 -2.54 3.63 -12.05
N TRP A 125 -3.12 4.18 -10.99
CA TRP A 125 -4.34 3.62 -10.44
C TRP A 125 -5.49 3.92 -11.40
N LYS A 126 -6.39 2.95 -11.59
CA LYS A 126 -7.68 3.23 -12.23
C LYS A 126 -8.33 4.34 -11.42
N GLU A 127 -8.38 5.51 -12.04
CA GLU A 127 -8.93 6.69 -11.40
C GLU A 127 -10.41 6.43 -11.11
N ALA A 128 -10.81 6.59 -9.85
CA ALA A 128 -12.15 7.08 -9.57
C ALA A 128 -12.16 8.64 -9.63
N GLY A 129 -11.42 9.21 -10.59
CA GLY A 129 -11.43 10.63 -10.95
C GLY A 129 -10.43 11.59 -10.29
N GLY A 130 -9.18 11.21 -9.94
CA GLY A 130 -8.23 12.13 -9.29
C GLY A 130 -7.09 11.50 -8.45
N GLU A 131 -6.28 12.37 -7.83
CA GLU A 131 -5.04 12.02 -7.10
C GLU A 131 -5.36 11.29 -5.78
N ARG A 132 -4.84 10.06 -5.62
CA ARG A 132 -4.96 9.24 -4.40
C ARG A 132 -3.87 9.56 -3.38
N VAL A 133 -4.24 10.18 -2.26
CA VAL A 133 -3.34 10.37 -1.11
C VAL A 133 -3.47 9.20 -0.15
N LEU A 134 -2.40 8.43 0.05
CA LEU A 134 -2.36 7.31 0.99
C LEU A 134 -2.14 7.80 2.44
N GLN A 135 -3.06 7.49 3.34
CA GLN A 135 -2.77 7.53 4.78
C GLN A 135 -1.96 6.31 5.22
N GLU A 136 -1.17 6.42 6.29
CA GLU A 136 -0.31 5.32 6.74
C GLU A 136 -1.09 3.99 6.86
N PRO A 137 -0.59 2.93 6.20
CA PRO A 137 -1.26 1.65 6.22
C PRO A 137 -1.20 1.04 7.62
N ALA A 138 -2.36 0.72 8.19
CA ALA A 138 -2.43 -0.03 9.44
C ALA A 138 -2.51 -1.52 9.13
N MET A 139 -1.63 -2.30 9.77
CA MET A 139 -1.62 -3.76 9.64
C MET A 139 -2.24 -4.42 10.86
N LEU A 140 -3.20 -5.30 10.65
CA LEU A 140 -3.84 -6.07 11.71
C LEU A 140 -3.77 -7.57 11.38
N LYS A 141 -3.22 -8.36 12.29
CA LYS A 141 -3.24 -9.83 12.16
C LYS A 141 -4.55 -10.37 12.73
N VAL A 142 -5.23 -11.21 11.96
CA VAL A 142 -6.48 -11.87 12.36
C VAL A 142 -6.38 -13.39 12.18
N GLY A 143 -6.94 -14.10 13.16
CA GLY A 143 -7.11 -15.55 13.13
C GLY A 143 -5.86 -16.38 13.33
N ALA A 144 -6.09 -17.68 13.53
CA ALA A 144 -5.02 -18.66 13.72
C ALA A 144 -4.23 -18.94 12.43
N GLY A 145 -4.79 -18.60 11.25
CA GLY A 145 -4.15 -18.77 9.94
C GLY A 145 -3.15 -17.66 9.57
N GLY A 146 -2.94 -16.67 10.45
CA GLY A 146 -1.96 -15.61 10.22
C GLY A 146 -2.35 -14.63 9.11
N VAL A 147 -3.65 -14.41 8.88
CA VAL A 147 -4.13 -13.45 7.89
C VAL A 147 -3.74 -12.04 8.34
N THR A 148 -3.08 -11.29 7.47
CA THR A 148 -2.75 -9.89 7.68
C THR A 148 -3.70 -9.02 6.88
N LEU A 149 -4.36 -8.10 7.57
CA LEU A 149 -5.22 -7.09 6.98
C LEU A 149 -4.45 -5.78 6.89
N THR A 150 -4.55 -5.09 5.76
CA THR A 150 -3.92 -3.79 5.54
C THR A 150 -5.00 -2.77 5.21
N ARG A 151 -5.13 -1.75 6.06
CA ARG A 151 -5.95 -0.56 5.80
C ARG A 151 -5.26 0.30 4.76
N ILE A 152 -5.99 0.70 3.73
CA ILE A 152 -5.53 1.61 2.69
C ILE A 152 -6.61 2.69 2.55
N VAL A 153 -6.37 3.85 3.16
CA VAL A 153 -7.24 5.02 2.96
C VAL A 153 -6.64 5.84 1.84
N SER A 154 -7.43 6.05 0.79
CA SER A 154 -7.08 6.94 -0.31
C SER A 154 -8.12 8.05 -0.44
N GLN A 155 -7.63 9.27 -0.61
CA GLN A 155 -8.49 10.43 -0.85
C GLN A 155 -8.46 10.76 -2.32
N LEU A 156 -9.60 11.01 -2.93
CA LEU A 156 -9.68 11.55 -4.27
C LEU A 156 -9.82 13.07 -4.18
N LYS A 157 -8.76 13.79 -4.57
CA LYS A 157 -8.92 15.22 -4.85
C LYS A 157 -9.84 15.33 -6.07
N PRO A 158 -11.03 15.94 -5.96
CA PRO A 158 -11.90 16.09 -7.11
C PRO A 158 -11.14 16.84 -8.22
N PRO A 159 -11.33 16.48 -9.50
CA PRO A 159 -10.53 17.00 -10.60
C PRO A 159 -10.83 18.47 -10.91
N VAL A 160 -11.85 19.02 -10.27
CA VAL A 160 -12.26 20.41 -10.35
C VAL A 160 -12.88 20.75 -8.99
N SER A 161 -12.73 22.00 -8.54
CA SER A 161 -13.63 22.57 -7.54
C SER A 161 -15.06 22.51 -8.10
N LEU A 162 -15.73 21.35 -7.99
CA LEU A 162 -17.16 21.34 -7.76
C LEU A 162 -17.30 22.33 -6.60
N GLY A 163 -17.96 23.46 -6.77
CA GLY A 163 -17.90 24.57 -5.80
C GLY A 163 -18.51 24.25 -4.41
N ASP A 164 -18.57 22.99 -4.01
CA ASP A 164 -19.19 22.42 -2.82
C ASP A 164 -18.21 21.88 -1.77
N GLY A 165 -16.89 22.11 -1.84
CA GLY A 165 -16.03 21.17 -2.55
C GLY A 165 -16.04 19.79 -1.90
N ARG A 166 -16.68 18.80 -2.48
CA ARG A 166 -16.71 17.47 -1.85
C ARG A 166 -15.43 16.67 -2.08
N VAL A 167 -14.86 16.05 -1.04
CA VAL A 167 -13.78 15.05 -1.17
C VAL A 167 -14.37 13.66 -1.04
N VAL A 168 -14.03 12.78 -1.97
CA VAL A 168 -14.42 11.36 -1.92
C VAL A 168 -13.33 10.57 -1.21
N LEU A 169 -13.70 9.86 -0.14
CA LEU A 169 -12.78 9.01 0.60
C LEU A 169 -13.04 7.55 0.23
N TRP A 170 -11.98 6.89 -0.22
CA TRP A 170 -11.98 5.46 -0.55
C TRP A 170 -11.21 4.71 0.53
N LEU A 171 -11.88 3.77 1.17
CA LEU A 171 -11.24 2.83 2.08
C LEU A 171 -11.16 1.46 1.41
N ASP A 172 -9.95 1.00 1.13
CA ASP A 172 -9.71 -0.39 0.81
C ASP A 172 -9.15 -1.11 2.05
N VAL A 173 -9.68 -2.29 2.35
CA VAL A 173 -9.04 -3.22 3.29
C VAL A 173 -8.62 -4.46 2.53
N VAL A 174 -7.32 -4.70 2.50
CA VAL A 174 -6.69 -5.81 1.78
C VAL A 174 -6.36 -6.94 2.74
N ALA A 175 -6.76 -8.17 2.43
CA ALA A 175 -6.37 -9.36 3.18
C ALA A 175 -5.22 -10.10 2.48
N ARG A 176 -4.27 -10.57 3.27
CA ARG A 176 -3.16 -11.44 2.85
C ARG A 176 -2.99 -12.61 3.81
N ASP A 177 -2.53 -13.77 3.33
CA ASP A 177 -2.19 -14.88 4.21
C ASP A 177 -0.82 -14.69 4.88
N ALA A 178 -0.40 -15.67 5.69
CA ALA A 178 0.88 -15.65 6.39
C ALA A 178 2.11 -15.63 5.44
N THR A 179 1.96 -16.07 4.18
CA THR A 179 3.00 -16.02 3.14
C THR A 179 2.99 -14.69 2.38
N GLY A 180 2.03 -13.81 2.69
CA GLY A 180 1.81 -12.55 1.99
C GLY A 180 1.12 -12.74 0.64
N LYS A 181 0.45 -13.87 0.39
CA LYS A 181 -0.41 -14.07 -0.78
C LYS A 181 -1.67 -13.22 -0.62
N TYR A 182 -2.07 -12.51 -1.68
CA TYR A 182 -3.32 -11.76 -1.68
C TYR A 182 -4.52 -12.69 -1.56
N LEU A 183 -5.43 -12.35 -0.64
CA LEU A 183 -6.64 -13.12 -0.36
C LEU A 183 -7.92 -12.43 -0.82
N GLY A 184 -7.90 -11.10 -0.93
CA GLY A 184 -9.07 -10.31 -1.34
C GLY A 184 -9.00 -8.87 -0.84
N LYS A 185 -9.97 -8.05 -1.25
CA LYS A 185 -10.22 -6.74 -0.66
C LYS A 185 -11.71 -6.52 -0.44
N VAL A 186 -12.01 -5.64 0.50
CA VAL A 186 -13.28 -4.91 0.53
C VAL A 186 -12.97 -3.45 0.21
N SER A 187 -13.80 -2.84 -0.62
CA SER A 187 -13.72 -1.42 -0.96
C SER A 187 -14.98 -0.73 -0.46
N MET A 188 -14.81 0.32 0.32
CA MET A 188 -15.89 1.16 0.81
C MET A 188 -15.70 2.55 0.20
N GLU A 189 -16.61 2.92 -0.69
CA GLU A 189 -16.72 4.27 -1.23
C GLU A 189 -17.64 5.10 -0.33
N ASP A 190 -17.30 6.37 -0.14
CA ASP A 190 -18.17 7.30 0.56
C ASP A 190 -18.11 8.71 -0.01
N GLU A 191 -19.28 9.25 -0.32
CA GLU A 191 -19.51 10.58 -0.88
C GLU A 191 -19.67 11.67 0.20
N HIS A 192 -18.99 11.60 1.34
CA HIS A 192 -19.34 12.48 2.47
C HIS A 192 -18.15 13.23 3.05
N SER A 193 -17.51 14.06 2.23
CA SER A 193 -16.75 15.18 2.78
C SER A 193 -17.10 16.50 2.09
N PRO A 194 -18.21 17.19 2.42
CA PRO A 194 -18.37 18.60 2.06
C PRO A 194 -17.17 19.41 2.56
N THR A 195 -16.39 20.01 1.66
CA THR A 195 -15.35 21.00 2.01
C THR A 195 -15.96 22.40 2.05
N GLY A 196 -17.04 22.48 2.82
CA GLY A 196 -17.57 23.74 3.33
C GLY A 196 -16.87 24.12 4.64
N MET A 197 -17.07 25.37 5.08
CA MET A 197 -16.62 25.84 6.39
C MET A 197 -17.24 24.96 7.48
N GLY A 198 -16.46 24.02 8.02
CA GLY A 198 -16.97 23.19 9.10
C GLY A 198 -16.70 21.68 9.02
N MET A 199 -15.56 21.20 8.51
CA MET A 199 -15.21 19.77 8.60
C MET A 199 -13.75 19.60 9.01
N GLU A 200 -13.51 18.79 10.04
CA GLU A 200 -12.16 18.56 10.59
C GLU A 200 -11.53 17.26 10.04
N GLY A 201 -12.35 16.36 9.49
CA GLY A 201 -11.92 15.18 8.75
C GLY A 201 -12.64 13.90 9.16
N CYS A 202 -12.28 12.80 8.51
CA CYS A 202 -12.68 11.45 8.94
C CYS A 202 -11.45 10.67 9.37
N ASP A 203 -11.52 10.06 10.56
CA ASP A 203 -10.58 9.04 11.00
C ASP A 203 -11.16 7.65 10.75
N THR A 204 -10.30 6.68 10.46
CA THR A 204 -10.70 5.28 10.26
C THR A 204 -9.80 4.36 11.07
N THR A 205 -10.36 3.59 11.99
CA THR A 205 -9.64 2.58 12.76
C THR A 205 -10.00 1.17 12.31
N LEU A 206 -9.04 0.26 12.44
CA LEU A 206 -9.24 -1.19 12.27
C LEU A 206 -9.05 -1.87 13.62
N GLU A 207 -10.06 -2.60 14.05
CA GLU A 207 -10.03 -3.33 15.32
C GLU A 207 -10.35 -4.82 15.09
N PRO A 208 -9.64 -5.74 15.75
CA PRO A 208 -10.02 -7.14 15.72
C PRO A 208 -11.34 -7.31 16.47
N SER A 209 -12.34 -7.90 15.82
CA SER A 209 -13.65 -8.17 16.43
C SER A 209 -13.76 -9.61 16.91
N ARG A 210 -13.35 -10.56 16.05
CA ARG A 210 -13.37 -12.01 16.31
C ARG A 210 -12.20 -12.68 15.60
N LYS A 211 -12.05 -14.00 15.78
CA LYS A 211 -10.98 -14.79 15.13
C LYS A 211 -10.89 -14.58 13.62
N THR A 212 -11.99 -14.33 12.91
CA THR A 212 -11.97 -14.11 11.46
C THR A 212 -12.66 -12.81 11.04
N ALA A 213 -12.92 -11.90 11.97
CA ALA A 213 -13.62 -10.66 11.68
C ALA A 213 -12.92 -9.46 12.30
N PHE A 214 -13.04 -8.33 11.62
CA PHE A 214 -12.57 -7.04 12.09
C PHE A 214 -13.68 -6.02 11.95
N VAL A 215 -13.62 -5.00 12.79
CA VAL A 215 -14.48 -3.84 12.70
C VAL A 215 -13.67 -2.72 12.07
N VAL A 216 -14.19 -2.20 10.98
CA VAL A 216 -13.80 -0.90 10.44
C VAL A 216 -14.68 0.13 11.16
N THR A 217 -14.09 0.94 12.03
CA THR A 217 -14.79 2.08 12.62
C THR A 217 -14.32 3.33 11.92
N ARG A 218 -15.24 4.05 11.28
CA ARG A 218 -14.99 5.35 10.70
C ARG A 218 -15.72 6.40 11.49
N ARG A 219 -15.02 7.45 11.89
CA ARG A 219 -15.57 8.60 12.61
C ARG A 219 -15.28 9.87 11.82
N CYS A 220 -16.33 10.54 11.36
CA CYS A 220 -16.24 11.83 10.71
C CYS A 220 -16.68 12.92 11.67
N THR A 221 -15.87 13.97 11.83
CA THR A 221 -16.20 15.13 12.66
C THR A 221 -16.44 16.36 11.79
N TYR A 222 -17.56 17.03 12.04
CA TYR A 222 -17.88 18.29 11.37
C TYR A 222 -17.55 19.43 12.34
N ALA A 223 -16.72 20.38 11.91
CA ALA A 223 -16.59 21.64 12.61
C ALA A 223 -17.91 22.43 12.50
N VAL A 224 -18.39 22.92 13.63
CA VAL A 224 -19.43 23.96 13.64
C VAL A 224 -18.78 25.26 14.09
N GLY A 225 -19.37 26.40 13.71
CA GLY A 225 -18.87 27.71 14.13
C GLY A 225 -18.64 27.76 15.65
N ALA A 226 -17.73 28.63 16.11
CA ALA A 226 -17.17 28.67 17.47
C ALA A 226 -18.17 28.80 18.64
N ALA A 227 -19.48 28.80 18.37
CA ALA A 227 -20.57 28.99 19.33
C ALA A 227 -21.12 27.68 19.94
N CYS A 228 -20.63 26.50 19.54
CA CYS A 228 -21.12 25.23 20.07
C CYS A 228 -20.00 24.44 20.78
N ASN A 229 -20.31 23.87 21.93
CA ASN A 229 -19.37 23.05 22.72
C ASN A 229 -19.20 21.62 22.15
N PHE A 230 -19.95 21.28 21.10
CA PHE A 230 -19.98 19.94 20.54
C PHE A 230 -19.87 19.96 19.02
N LEU A 231 -19.02 19.09 18.48
CA LEU A 231 -18.91 18.84 17.05
C LEU A 231 -19.81 17.66 16.68
N PRO A 232 -20.79 17.83 15.77
CA PRO A 232 -21.56 16.69 15.28
C PRO A 232 -20.59 15.65 14.70
N SER A 233 -21.00 14.40 14.71
CA SER A 233 -20.17 13.34 14.17
C SER A 233 -21.00 12.17 13.69
N ASP A 234 -20.57 11.61 12.57
CA ASP A 234 -21.11 10.36 12.06
C ASP A 234 -20.09 9.27 12.33
N THR A 235 -20.51 8.23 13.03
CA THR A 235 -19.72 7.03 13.27
C THR A 235 -20.34 5.87 12.51
N THR A 236 -19.60 5.33 11.55
CA THR A 236 -19.99 4.11 10.84
C THR A 236 -19.10 2.98 11.32
N ARG A 237 -19.71 1.89 11.76
CA ARG A 237 -19.02 0.65 12.13
C ARG A 237 -19.42 -0.42 11.15
N THR A 238 -18.47 -0.85 10.33
CA THR A 238 -18.66 -1.94 9.40
C THR A 238 -17.90 -3.16 9.88
N VAL A 239 -18.60 -4.25 10.14
CA VAL A 239 -17.99 -5.55 10.44
C VAL A 239 -17.67 -6.23 9.12
N VAL A 240 -16.39 -6.51 8.92
CA VAL A 240 -15.90 -7.25 7.77
C VAL A 240 -15.33 -8.57 8.26
N LYS A 241 -15.74 -9.65 7.61
CA LYS A 241 -15.34 -11.00 7.96
C LYS A 241 -14.63 -11.68 6.81
N TRP A 242 -13.62 -12.46 7.16
CA TRP A 242 -13.02 -13.47 6.31
C TRP A 242 -13.82 -14.77 6.43
N ASP A 243 -14.48 -15.18 5.35
CA ASP A 243 -15.27 -16.42 5.30
C ASP A 243 -14.45 -17.68 4.97
N GLY A 244 -13.14 -17.52 4.71
CA GLY A 244 -12.25 -18.59 4.23
C GLY A 244 -11.87 -18.45 2.76
N GLN A 245 -12.62 -17.66 1.99
CA GLN A 245 -12.42 -17.45 0.55
C GLN A 245 -12.35 -15.98 0.15
N LYS A 246 -13.13 -15.11 0.80
CA LYS A 246 -13.19 -13.68 0.52
C LYS A 246 -13.50 -12.88 1.78
N LEU A 247 -13.30 -11.57 1.67
CA LEU A 247 -13.80 -10.60 2.63
C LEU A 247 -15.28 -10.32 2.32
N VAL A 248 -16.12 -10.32 3.35
CA VAL A 248 -17.56 -10.06 3.26
C VAL A 248 -17.92 -9.00 4.30
N GLU A 249 -18.63 -7.94 3.90
CA GLU A 249 -19.32 -7.06 4.85
C GLU A 249 -20.52 -7.81 5.43
N GLU A 250 -20.57 -7.97 6.75
CA GLU A 250 -21.71 -8.63 7.42
C GLU A 250 -22.69 -7.59 7.97
N ASP A 251 -22.19 -6.61 8.74
CA ASP A 251 -23.04 -5.64 9.44
C ASP A 251 -22.51 -4.23 9.25
N LYS A 252 -23.41 -3.28 8.97
CA LYS A 252 -23.12 -1.84 8.97
C LYS A 252 -24.00 -1.16 10.01
N VAL A 253 -23.39 -0.73 11.11
CA VAL A 253 -24.06 0.09 12.12
C VAL A 253 -23.68 1.54 11.86
N ILE A 254 -24.68 2.41 11.73
CA ILE A 254 -24.49 3.84 11.56
C ILE A 254 -25.02 4.52 12.81
N GLU A 255 -24.11 5.07 13.61
CA GLU A 255 -24.41 5.92 14.74
C GLU A 255 -24.23 7.37 14.29
N LYS A 256 -25.35 8.05 14.01
CA LYS A 256 -25.34 9.49 13.74
C LYS A 256 -25.52 10.24 15.04
N ARG A 257 -24.63 11.20 15.29
CA ARG A 257 -24.80 12.15 16.39
C ARG A 257 -25.04 13.53 15.82
N GLU A 258 -26.32 13.86 15.76
CA GLU A 258 -26.80 15.16 15.32
C GLU A 258 -26.61 16.21 16.41
N LEU A 259 -26.39 17.45 15.97
CA LEU A 259 -26.37 18.61 16.85
C LEU A 259 -27.79 18.93 17.31
N ASN A 260 -28.00 19.05 18.62
CA ASN A 260 -29.18 19.67 19.15
C ASN A 260 -28.86 21.14 19.44
N TYR A 261 -29.12 22.04 18.50
CA TYR A 261 -28.78 23.47 18.62
C TYR A 261 -29.27 24.10 19.93
N ASP A 262 -30.48 23.76 20.37
CA ASP A 262 -31.07 24.32 21.60
C ASP A 262 -30.38 23.85 22.89
N LYS A 263 -29.68 22.70 22.85
CA LYS A 263 -29.01 22.10 24.02
C LYS A 263 -27.50 22.21 23.97
N ASP A 264 -26.92 22.15 22.77
CA ASP A 264 -25.49 22.01 22.54
C ASP A 264 -24.81 23.34 22.18
N CYS A 265 -25.61 24.36 21.82
CA CYS A 265 -25.15 25.71 21.44
C CYS A 265 -25.84 26.83 22.24
N ALA A 266 -26.63 26.50 23.27
CA ALA A 266 -27.16 27.49 24.20
C ALA A 266 -26.09 27.82 25.25
N GLU A 267 -25.68 29.09 25.30
CA GLU A 267 -24.93 29.68 26.43
C GLU A 267 -25.81 29.85 27.66
#